data_AF-A0A8C7AX38-F1
#
_entry.id   AF-A0A8C7AX38-F1
#
_cell.length_a   1.000
_cell.length_b   1.000
_cell.length_c   1.000
_cell.angle_alpha   90.00
_cell.angle_beta   90.00
_cell.angle_gamma   90.00
#
_symmetry.space_group_name_H-M   'P 1'
#
loop_
_entity.id
_entity.type
_entity.pdbx_description
1 polymer ?
#
loop_
_entity_poly.entity_id
_entity_poly.type
_entity_poly.pdbx_seq_one_letter_code
_entity_poly.pdbx_strand_id
1 'polypeptide(L)' 'MSFPKYAPSPLATLPSTLDPAEYNVSPEARKAQAERLAIRSRLKREYLLQYNDPKRQGLIDRKEKLIQEGKLDRTWNISY' A
#
# COMPACT_ATOMS: atom_id res chain seq x y z
N MET A 1 -6.50 -31.25 22.93
CA MET A 1 -7.47 -30.13 22.98
C MET A 1 -7.20 -29.21 21.80
N SER A 2 -8.22 -28.74 21.10
CA SER A 2 -8.08 -27.81 19.95
C SER A 2 -8.29 -26.38 20.41
N PHE A 3 -7.49 -25.46 19.90
CA PHE A 3 -7.73 -24.03 20.08
C PHE A 3 -8.97 -23.59 19.27
N PRO A 4 -9.70 -22.56 19.73
CA PRO A 4 -10.80 -21.97 18.97
C PRO A 4 -10.27 -21.29 17.69
N LYS A 5 -11.03 -21.40 16.58
CA LYS A 5 -10.69 -20.74 15.31
C LYS A 5 -11.04 -19.25 15.37
N TYR A 6 -10.19 -18.42 14.78
CA TYR A 6 -10.44 -16.98 14.67
C TYR A 6 -11.59 -16.69 13.69
N ALA A 7 -12.48 -15.76 14.05
CA ALA A 7 -13.61 -15.33 13.23
C ALA A 7 -13.44 -13.84 12.86
N PRO A 8 -13.08 -13.51 11.59
CA PRO A 8 -12.92 -12.13 11.17
C PRO A 8 -14.28 -11.40 11.09
N SER A 9 -14.25 -10.08 11.27
CA SER A 9 -15.38 -9.16 11.23
C SER A 9 -14.98 -7.88 10.46
N PRO A 10 -15.92 -7.07 9.93
CA PRO A 10 -15.56 -5.85 9.18
C PRO A 10 -14.63 -4.89 9.93
N LEU A 11 -14.74 -4.83 11.27
CA LEU A 11 -13.88 -4.01 12.13
C LEU A 11 -12.68 -4.77 12.71
N ALA A 12 -12.58 -6.08 12.46
CA ALA A 12 -11.52 -6.95 12.96
C ALA A 12 -11.09 -7.94 11.86
N THR A 13 -10.16 -7.52 11.00
CA THR A 13 -9.68 -8.32 9.88
C THR A 13 -8.90 -9.56 10.34
N LEU A 14 -8.72 -10.50 9.43
CA LEU A 14 -7.91 -11.69 9.67
C LEU A 14 -6.42 -11.29 9.81
N PRO A 15 -5.72 -11.72 10.88
CA PRO A 15 -4.28 -11.57 10.98
C PRO A 15 -3.58 -12.25 9.80
N SER A 16 -2.53 -11.62 9.24
CA SER A 16 -1.81 -12.17 8.07
C SER A 16 -1.25 -13.57 8.32
N THR A 17 -0.83 -13.88 9.55
CA THR A 17 -0.31 -15.22 9.92
C THR A 17 -1.37 -16.31 9.94
N LEU A 18 -2.66 -15.95 10.01
CA LEU A 18 -3.77 -16.90 9.95
C LEU A 18 -4.36 -17.02 8.54
N ASP A 19 -3.93 -16.18 7.60
CA ASP A 19 -4.33 -16.28 6.21
C ASP A 19 -3.60 -17.47 5.54
N PRO A 20 -4.31 -18.51 5.08
CA PRO A 20 -3.67 -19.63 4.39
C PRO A 20 -2.93 -19.19 3.11
N ALA A 21 -3.34 -18.07 2.49
CA ALA A 21 -2.68 -17.55 1.30
C ALA A 21 -1.26 -17.01 1.59
N GLU A 22 -0.96 -16.63 2.83
CA GLU A 22 0.36 -16.12 3.25
C GLU A 22 1.46 -17.18 3.01
N TYR A 23 1.12 -18.46 3.19
CA TYR A 23 2.03 -19.59 3.02
C TYR A 23 2.04 -20.18 1.60
N ASN A 24 1.37 -19.52 0.64
CA ASN A 24 1.34 -19.99 -0.74
C ASN A 24 2.70 -19.80 -1.43
N VAL A 25 3.42 -20.91 -1.66
CA VAL A 25 4.73 -20.94 -2.32
C VAL A 25 4.68 -21.19 -3.83
N SER A 26 3.51 -21.06 -4.45
CA SER A 26 3.34 -21.20 -5.91
C SER A 26 4.29 -20.27 -6.70
N PRO A 27 4.85 -20.73 -7.83
CA PRO A 27 5.69 -19.89 -8.68
C PRO A 27 4.97 -18.63 -9.16
N GLU A 28 3.66 -18.69 -9.39
CA GLU A 28 2.86 -17.52 -9.81
C GLU A 28 2.76 -16.48 -8.69
N ALA A 29 2.54 -16.92 -7.45
CA ALA A 29 2.48 -16.03 -6.29
C ALA A 29 3.82 -15.30 -6.10
N ARG A 30 4.95 -16.00 -6.28
CA ARG A 30 6.29 -15.37 -6.23
C ARG A 30 6.50 -14.33 -7.33
N LYS A 31 6.04 -14.62 -8.56
CA LYS A 31 6.10 -13.65 -9.67
C LYS A 31 5.28 -12.40 -9.35
N ALA A 32 4.03 -12.56 -8.91
CA ALA A 32 3.17 -11.44 -8.54
C ALA A 32 3.76 -10.61 -7.39
N GLN A 33 4.35 -11.25 -6.37
CA GLN A 33 5.06 -10.55 -5.30
C GLN A 33 6.28 -9.77 -5.82
N ALA A 34 7.09 -10.37 -6.69
CA ALA A 34 8.25 -9.72 -7.29
C ALA A 34 7.86 -8.52 -8.17
N GLU A 35 6.79 -8.64 -8.96
CA GLU A 35 6.26 -7.53 -9.78
C GLU A 35 5.77 -6.37 -8.91
N ARG A 36 4.99 -6.65 -7.86
CA ARG A 36 4.57 -5.64 -6.88
C ARG A 36 5.77 -4.96 -6.21
N LEU A 37 6.79 -5.74 -5.83
CA LEU A 37 8.02 -5.22 -5.23
C LEU A 37 8.81 -4.35 -6.23
N ALA A 38 8.90 -4.77 -7.49
CA ALA A 38 9.57 -4.01 -8.55
C ALA A 38 8.88 -2.64 -8.74
N ILE A 39 7.56 -2.61 -8.85
CA ILE A 39 6.78 -1.36 -8.92
C ILE A 39 7.04 -0.50 -7.68
N ARG A 40 6.94 -1.08 -6.48
CA ARG A 40 7.20 -0.37 -5.22
C ARG A 40 8.60 0.23 -5.16
N SER A 41 9.62 -0.52 -5.58
CA SER A 41 11.02 -0.07 -5.60
C SER A 41 11.25 1.05 -6.61
N ARG A 42 10.65 0.96 -7.80
CA ARG A 42 10.72 1.99 -8.83
C ARG A 42 10.13 3.30 -8.33
N LEU A 43 8.89 3.25 -7.82
CA LEU A 43 8.19 4.42 -7.29
C LEU A 43 8.94 5.04 -6.10
N LYS A 44 9.51 4.22 -5.22
CA LYS A 44 10.33 4.69 -4.09
C LYS A 44 11.61 5.38 -4.58
N ARG A 45 12.29 4.82 -5.58
CA ARG A 45 13.50 5.41 -6.17
C ARG A 45 13.20 6.76 -6.82
N GLU A 46 12.16 6.83 -7.65
CA GLU A 46 11.74 8.08 -8.30
C GLU A 46 11.46 9.18 -7.26
N TYR A 47 10.73 8.84 -6.19
CA TYR A 47 10.48 9.77 -5.08
C TYR A 47 11.77 10.23 -4.38
N LEU A 48 12.68 9.30 -4.07
CA LEU A 48 13.92 9.62 -3.37
C LEU A 48 14.88 10.48 -4.19
N LEU A 49 14.94 10.28 -5.52
CA LEU A 49 15.75 11.12 -6.41
C LEU A 49 15.27 12.57 -6.40
N GLN A 50 13.96 12.78 -6.42
CA GLN A 50 13.39 14.12 -6.29
C GLN A 50 13.63 14.67 -4.88
N TYR A 51 13.34 13.89 -3.84
CA TYR A 51 13.42 14.34 -2.45
C TYR A 51 14.85 14.74 -2.03
N ASN A 52 15.86 14.01 -2.49
CA ASN A 52 17.26 14.22 -2.10
C ASN A 52 17.99 15.26 -2.97
N ASP A 53 17.34 15.89 -3.95
CA ASP A 53 17.98 16.93 -4.78
C ASP A 53 18.20 18.22 -3.96
N PRO A 54 19.44 18.66 -3.70
CA PRO A 54 19.73 19.84 -2.90
C PRO A 54 19.28 21.15 -3.56
N LYS A 55 19.04 21.16 -4.88
CA LYS A 55 18.57 22.34 -5.61
C LYS A 55 17.05 22.47 -5.59
N ARG A 56 16.36 21.49 -5.02
CA ARG A 56 14.91 21.43 -5.04
C ARG A 56 14.30 22.48 -4.10
N GLN A 57 13.55 23.40 -4.65
CA GLN A 57 12.83 24.45 -3.93
C GLN A 57 11.33 24.28 -4.18
N GLY A 58 10.61 23.54 -3.32
CA GLY A 58 9.15 23.38 -3.43
C GLY A 58 8.59 22.08 -2.82
N LEU A 59 7.29 21.81 -3.02
CA LEU A 59 6.60 20.56 -2.63
C LEU A 59 6.76 19.51 -3.73
N ILE A 60 6.95 18.23 -3.38
CA ILE A 60 7.08 17.18 -4.43
C ILE A 60 5.70 17.12 -5.05
N ASP A 61 5.58 17.20 -6.38
CA ASP A 61 4.29 17.17 -7.09
C ASP A 61 3.53 15.87 -6.77
N ARG A 62 2.86 15.90 -5.62
CA ARG A 62 1.96 14.87 -5.10
C ARG A 62 0.54 15.10 -5.59
N LYS A 63 0.26 16.24 -6.25
CA LYS A 63 -1.07 16.57 -6.77
C LYS A 63 -1.56 15.52 -7.76
N GLU A 64 -0.72 15.09 -8.72
CA GLU A 64 -1.11 14.06 -9.70
C GLU A 64 -1.37 12.69 -9.05
N LYS A 65 -0.60 12.32 -8.03
CA LYS A 65 -0.83 11.08 -7.25
C LYS A 65 -2.12 11.15 -6.42
N LEU A 66 -2.44 12.31 -5.84
CA LEU A 66 -3.68 12.51 -5.08
C LEU A 66 -4.94 12.49 -5.97
N ILE A 67 -4.82 12.89 -7.25
CA ILE A 67 -5.86 12.72 -8.29
C ILE A 67 -6.07 11.24 -8.59
N GLN A 68 -4.98 10.48 -8.84
CA GLN A 68 -5.09 9.03 -9.09
C GLN A 68 -5.63 8.24 -7.89
N GLU A 69 -5.36 8.70 -6.67
CA GLU A 69 -5.88 8.10 -5.42
C GLU A 69 -7.32 8.52 -5.08
N GLY A 70 -7.98 9.35 -5.90
CA GLY A 70 -9.35 9.82 -5.67
C GLY A 70 -9.49 10.65 -4.37
N LYS A 71 -8.40 11.25 -3.91
CA LYS A 71 -8.35 12.05 -2.66
C LYS A 71 -8.52 13.54 -2.91
N LEU A 72 -8.34 14.00 -4.15
CA LEU A 72 -8.47 15.41 -4.50
C LEU A 72 -9.94 15.90 -4.52
N ASP A 73 -10.90 15.00 -4.79
CA ASP A 73 -12.35 15.32 -4.81
C ASP A 73 -13.08 15.09 -3.48
N ARG A 74 -12.39 14.61 -2.43
CA ARG A 74 -12.99 14.53 -1.08
C ARG A 74 -12.98 15.92 -0.45
N THR A 75 -13.95 16.74 -0.82
CA THR A 75 -14.33 17.89 -0.02
C THR A 75 -14.71 17.37 1.37
N TRP A 76 -13.91 17.72 2.38
CA TRP A 76 -14.23 17.39 3.77
C TRP A 76 -15.48 18.16 4.16
N ASN A 77 -16.66 17.58 3.96
CA ASN A 77 -17.91 18.08 4.54
C ASN A 77 -17.86 17.81 6.05
N ILE A 78 -17.18 18.69 6.77
CA ILE A 78 -17.30 18.83 8.21
C ILE A 78 -18.56 19.67 8.42
N SER A 79 -19.70 19.01 8.62
CA SER A 79 -20.89 19.66 9.17
C SER A 79 -20.66 19.92 10.65
N TYR A 80 -20.68 21.20 11.05
CA TYR A 80 -20.73 21.64 12.45
C TYR A 80 -22.11 21.40 13.06
#